data_AF-A0A1I2JKG5-F1
#
_entry.id   AF-A0A1I2JKG5-F1
#
_cell.length_a   1.000
_cell.length_b   1.000
_cell.length_c   1.000
_cell.angle_alpha   90.00
_cell.angle_beta   90.00
_cell.angle_gamma   90.00
#
_symmetry.space_group_name_H-M   'P 1'
#
loop_
_entity.id
_entity.type
_entity.pdbx_description
1 polymer ?
#
loop_
_entity_poly.entity_id
_entity_poly.type
_entity_poly.pdbx_seq_one_letter_code
_entity_poly.pdbx_strand_id
1 'polypeptide(L)'
;MRTAVAICLTLSLGLSATTTIAQEPATEVCKAYIAGEWQTLGSGSLDACLKGLEQWVSDYNEQGFKFSLWGQTLLSADRYYFYQSPDGGRSWQTIGLKSELARRLDAAAALPGPGAGDVVAAIRRDADGAATDMTPAAVSASPAQTPRPAASDRRVCSVRQGKDWKRIPNLTLEECAVELDRSPDDYDSNGFKYAYWSGVFLAANRQDVFKSAGTDNWQRVFQRIPR
;
A
#
# COMPACT_ATOMS: atom_id res chain seq x y z
N MET A 1 -78.77 -33.97 -16.97
CA MET A 1 -77.68 -33.88 -17.96
C MET A 1 -77.24 -32.43 -18.09
N ARG A 2 -76.06 -32.07 -17.59
CA ARG A 2 -75.15 -31.01 -18.10
C ARG A 2 -73.94 -30.89 -17.16
N THR A 3 -72.91 -31.62 -17.59
CA THR A 3 -71.45 -31.46 -17.47
C THR A 3 -70.90 -30.33 -16.58
N ALA A 4 -70.14 -30.72 -15.55
CA ALA A 4 -69.19 -29.87 -14.84
C ALA A 4 -67.81 -29.98 -15.52
N VAL A 5 -67.21 -28.84 -15.89
CA VAL A 5 -65.88 -28.75 -16.49
C VAL A 5 -64.86 -28.51 -15.38
N ALA A 6 -63.96 -29.48 -15.16
CA ALA A 6 -62.83 -29.34 -14.26
C ALA A 6 -61.64 -28.71 -15.00
N ILE A 7 -61.28 -27.49 -14.61
CA ILE A 7 -60.11 -26.77 -15.13
C ILE A 7 -58.91 -27.16 -14.26
N CYS A 8 -58.01 -27.97 -14.83
CA CYS A 8 -56.77 -28.38 -14.20
C CYS A 8 -55.68 -27.34 -14.54
N LEU A 9 -55.42 -26.38 -13.64
CA LEU A 9 -54.32 -25.42 -13.78
C LEU A 9 -53.01 -26.09 -13.35
N THR A 10 -52.17 -26.48 -14.31
CA THR A 10 -50.80 -26.92 -14.06
C THR A 10 -49.89 -25.69 -13.91
N LEU A 11 -49.54 -25.35 -12.67
CA LEU A 11 -48.50 -24.35 -12.35
C LEU A 11 -47.11 -24.95 -12.61
N SER A 12 -46.49 -24.58 -13.73
CA SER A 12 -45.09 -24.92 -14.02
C SER A 12 -44.17 -23.96 -13.26
N LEU A 13 -43.64 -24.39 -12.09
CA LEU A 13 -42.53 -23.71 -11.43
C LEU A 13 -41.25 -23.93 -12.24
N GLY A 14 -40.88 -22.96 -13.08
CA GLY A 14 -39.58 -22.90 -13.71
C GLY A 14 -38.49 -22.55 -12.69
N LEU A 15 -37.74 -23.56 -12.23
CA LEU A 15 -36.49 -23.34 -11.51
C LEU A 15 -35.45 -22.82 -12.50
N SER A 16 -35.25 -21.50 -12.54
CA SER A 16 -34.08 -20.91 -13.18
C SER A 16 -32.85 -21.18 -12.32
N ALA A 17 -32.08 -22.21 -12.66
CA ALA A 17 -30.77 -22.43 -12.09
C ALA A 17 -29.83 -21.30 -12.54
N THR A 18 -29.58 -20.32 -11.67
CA THR A 18 -28.51 -19.36 -11.87
C THR A 18 -27.19 -20.11 -11.72
N THR A 19 -26.51 -20.36 -12.83
CA THR A 19 -25.11 -20.77 -12.81
C THR A 19 -24.28 -19.63 -12.23
N THR A 20 -23.89 -19.75 -10.96
CA THR A 20 -22.87 -18.89 -10.37
C THR A 20 -21.56 -19.23 -11.08
N ILE A 21 -21.19 -18.41 -12.07
CA ILE A 21 -19.84 -18.44 -12.63
C ILE A 21 -18.93 -17.95 -11.50
N ALA A 22 -18.11 -18.85 -10.95
CA ALA A 22 -17.05 -18.46 -10.05
C ALA A 22 -16.11 -17.54 -10.83
N GLN A 23 -16.16 -16.24 -10.55
CA GLN A 23 -15.30 -15.27 -11.19
C GLN A 23 -13.86 -15.59 -10.78
N GLU A 24 -13.04 -16.04 -11.74
CA GLU A 24 -11.64 -16.31 -11.48
C GLU A 24 -10.97 -15.04 -10.93
N PRO A 25 -10.13 -15.16 -9.90
CA PRO A 25 -9.47 -14.00 -9.32
C PRO A 25 -8.59 -13.34 -10.38
N ALA A 26 -8.71 -12.01 -10.49
CA ALA A 26 -7.88 -11.22 -11.40
C ALA A 26 -6.40 -11.54 -11.16
N THR A 27 -5.67 -11.79 -12.25
CA THR A 27 -4.25 -12.11 -12.24
C THR A 27 -3.50 -10.95 -12.87
N GLU A 28 -2.58 -10.36 -12.12
CA GLU A 28 -1.78 -9.21 -12.56
C GLU A 28 -0.31 -9.44 -12.27
N VAL A 29 0.55 -8.69 -12.97
CA VAL A 29 1.99 -8.68 -12.70
C VAL A 29 2.25 -8.09 -11.30
N CYS A 30 2.99 -8.82 -10.49
CA CYS A 30 3.45 -8.39 -9.17
C CYS A 30 4.93 -7.96 -9.23
N LYS A 31 5.23 -6.79 -8.70
CA LYS A 31 6.59 -6.30 -8.48
C LYS A 31 6.79 -5.92 -7.02
N ALA A 32 7.99 -6.04 -6.49
CA ALA A 32 8.34 -5.56 -5.15
C ALA A 32 9.53 -4.61 -5.21
N TYR A 33 9.57 -3.65 -4.29
CA TYR A 33 10.68 -2.72 -4.17
C TYR A 33 11.75 -3.32 -3.26
N ILE A 34 12.81 -3.87 -3.85
CA ILE A 34 13.87 -4.64 -3.19
C ILE A 34 15.20 -3.95 -3.47
N ALA A 35 15.95 -3.64 -2.41
CA ALA A 35 17.28 -3.03 -2.50
C ALA A 35 17.33 -1.75 -3.37
N GLY A 36 16.27 -0.93 -3.34
CA GLY A 36 16.20 0.31 -4.09
C GLY A 36 15.64 0.20 -5.51
N GLU A 37 15.28 -1.01 -5.96
CA GLU A 37 14.81 -1.26 -7.32
C GLU A 37 13.49 -2.03 -7.36
N TRP A 38 12.68 -1.78 -8.39
CA TRP A 38 11.46 -2.53 -8.64
C TRP A 38 11.77 -3.85 -9.34
N GLN A 39 11.58 -4.96 -8.65
CA GLN A 39 11.83 -6.30 -9.17
C GLN A 39 10.53 -7.07 -9.39
N THR A 40 10.42 -7.75 -10.53
CA THR A 40 9.24 -8.57 -10.85
C THR A 40 9.29 -9.88 -10.07
N LEU A 41 8.21 -10.17 -9.33
CA LEU A 41 8.04 -11.41 -8.57
C LEU A 41 7.30 -12.50 -9.34
N GLY A 42 6.52 -12.12 -10.37
CA GLY A 42 5.69 -13.03 -11.17
C GLY A 42 4.33 -12.39 -11.48
N SER A 43 3.35 -13.21 -11.87
CA SER A 43 1.95 -12.80 -12.01
C SER A 43 1.06 -13.62 -11.09
N GLY A 44 0.07 -13.00 -10.46
CA GLY A 44 -0.82 -13.68 -9.51
C GLY A 44 -1.97 -12.80 -9.03
N SER A 45 -2.73 -13.33 -8.07
CA SER A 45 -3.77 -12.56 -7.37
C SER A 45 -3.17 -11.51 -6.45
N LEU A 46 -4.01 -10.58 -5.97
CA LEU A 46 -3.62 -9.58 -4.96
C LEU A 46 -2.99 -10.24 -3.72
N ASP A 47 -3.61 -11.32 -3.21
CA ASP A 47 -3.11 -12.04 -2.04
C ASP A 47 -1.75 -12.70 -2.31
N ALA A 48 -1.52 -13.25 -3.51
CA ALA A 48 -0.21 -13.78 -3.89
C ALA A 48 0.85 -12.68 -3.91
N CYS A 49 0.49 -11.46 -4.34
CA CYS A 49 1.40 -10.32 -4.35
C CYS A 49 1.70 -9.78 -2.95
N LEU A 50 0.70 -9.72 -2.05
CA LEU A 50 0.90 -9.37 -0.63
C LEU A 50 1.76 -10.40 0.10
N LYS A 51 1.56 -11.70 -0.18
CA LYS A 51 2.42 -12.78 0.32
C LYS A 51 3.86 -12.60 -0.18
N GLY A 52 4.03 -12.34 -1.47
CA GLY A 52 5.33 -12.07 -2.07
C GLY A 52 6.04 -10.87 -1.46
N LEU A 53 5.30 -9.79 -1.17
CA LEU A 53 5.83 -8.60 -0.48
C LEU A 53 6.46 -8.96 0.88
N GLU A 54 5.75 -9.73 1.72
CA GLU A 54 6.28 -10.14 3.02
C GLU A 54 7.48 -11.08 2.91
N GLN A 55 7.43 -11.98 1.93
CA GLN A 55 8.45 -13.02 1.75
C GLN A 55 9.77 -12.46 1.18
N TRP A 56 9.70 -11.55 0.22
CA TRP A 56 10.86 -11.14 -0.58
C TRP A 56 11.44 -9.78 -0.22
N VAL A 57 10.65 -8.91 0.42
CA VAL A 57 11.17 -7.66 0.98
C VAL A 57 11.48 -7.93 2.44
N SER A 58 12.75 -8.17 2.76
CA SER A 58 13.20 -8.50 4.12
C SER A 58 12.91 -7.35 5.09
N ASP A 59 13.33 -6.16 4.70
CA ASP A 59 13.40 -5.01 5.57
C ASP A 59 12.31 -3.99 5.23
N TYR A 60 11.74 -3.41 6.27
CA TYR A 60 11.00 -2.17 6.11
C TYR A 60 11.99 -1.09 5.71
N ASN A 61 11.58 -0.19 4.82
CA ASN A 61 12.36 0.99 4.53
C ASN A 61 12.48 1.90 5.78
N GLU A 62 13.21 3.00 5.64
CA GLU A 62 13.40 3.94 6.74
C GLU A 62 12.06 4.41 7.34
N GLN A 63 10.99 4.52 6.54
CA GLN A 63 9.66 4.93 6.99
C GLN A 63 8.82 3.80 7.61
N GLY A 64 9.35 2.58 7.74
CA GLY A 64 8.62 1.45 8.32
C GLY A 64 7.69 0.73 7.35
N PHE A 65 7.89 0.88 6.04
CA PHE A 65 7.05 0.26 5.02
C PHE A 65 7.82 -0.63 4.06
N LYS A 66 7.13 -1.65 3.58
CA LYS A 66 7.48 -2.40 2.37
C LYS A 66 6.56 -1.95 1.25
N PHE A 67 7.02 -2.02 0.00
CA PHE A 67 6.20 -1.66 -1.16
C PHE A 67 6.20 -2.76 -2.22
N SER A 68 5.03 -3.01 -2.79
CA SER A 68 4.84 -3.80 -4.01
C SER A 68 3.88 -3.11 -4.97
N LEU A 69 3.86 -3.56 -6.23
CA LEU A 69 2.88 -3.18 -7.25
C LEU A 69 2.16 -4.44 -7.69
N TRP A 70 0.84 -4.38 -7.76
CA TRP A 70 -0.01 -5.41 -8.36
C TRP A 70 -0.79 -4.80 -9.51
N GLY A 71 -0.34 -5.07 -10.74
CA GLY A 71 -0.75 -4.34 -11.93
C GLY A 71 -0.38 -2.86 -11.80
N GLN A 72 -1.38 -1.99 -11.67
CA GLN A 72 -1.22 -0.55 -11.42
C GLN A 72 -1.48 -0.16 -9.95
N THR A 73 -1.94 -1.09 -9.11
CA THR A 73 -2.25 -0.81 -7.70
C THR A 73 -0.96 -0.85 -6.89
N LEU A 74 -0.63 0.25 -6.23
CA LEU A 74 0.47 0.31 -5.28
C LEU A 74 0.03 -0.34 -3.96
N LEU A 75 0.84 -1.25 -3.46
CA LEU A 75 0.61 -1.96 -2.21
C LEU A 75 1.69 -1.56 -1.21
N SER A 76 1.32 -1.54 0.06
CA SER A 76 2.26 -1.30 1.14
C SER A 76 1.95 -2.17 2.34
N ALA A 77 2.97 -2.46 3.15
CA ALA A 77 2.83 -3.18 4.39
C ALA A 77 3.68 -2.50 5.47
N ASP A 78 3.11 -2.32 6.66
CA ASP A 78 3.87 -1.99 7.87
C ASP A 78 3.94 -3.21 8.80
N ARG A 79 4.29 -3.03 10.07
CA ARG A 79 4.38 -4.14 11.03
C ARG A 79 3.05 -4.86 11.27
N TYR A 80 1.90 -4.20 11.10
CA TYR A 80 0.59 -4.69 11.54
C TYR A 80 -0.45 -4.78 10.43
N TYR A 81 -0.36 -3.96 9.38
CA TYR A 81 -1.39 -3.80 8.36
C TYR A 81 -0.85 -3.91 6.94
N PHE A 82 -1.76 -4.25 6.03
CA PHE A 82 -1.59 -4.07 4.59
C PHE A 82 -2.44 -2.89 4.10
N TYR A 83 -1.91 -2.20 3.09
CA TYR A 83 -2.54 -1.05 2.45
C TYR A 83 -2.51 -1.20 0.94
N GLN A 84 -3.50 -0.61 0.27
CA GLN A 84 -3.53 -0.46 -1.18
C GLN A 84 -3.77 0.99 -1.57
N SER A 85 -3.29 1.34 -2.76
CA SER A 85 -3.49 2.62 -3.39
C SER A 85 -3.73 2.42 -4.89
N PRO A 86 -5.00 2.44 -5.34
CA PRO A 86 -5.34 2.29 -6.75
C PRO A 86 -4.90 3.48 -7.63
N ASP A 87 -4.50 4.59 -7.03
CA ASP A 87 -4.19 5.85 -7.69
C ASP A 87 -2.69 6.24 -7.62
N GLY A 88 -1.83 5.25 -7.42
CA GLY A 88 -0.37 5.44 -7.44
C GLY A 88 0.17 6.18 -6.21
N GLY A 89 -0.42 5.95 -5.04
CA GLY A 89 0.02 6.49 -3.75
C GLY A 89 -0.65 7.80 -3.35
N ARG A 90 -1.64 8.31 -4.10
CA ARG A 90 -2.32 9.59 -3.78
C ARG A 90 -3.35 9.42 -2.66
N SER A 91 -4.00 8.27 -2.59
CA SER A 91 -4.88 7.85 -1.50
C SER A 91 -4.57 6.40 -1.10
N TRP A 92 -4.76 6.09 0.19
CA TRP A 92 -4.47 4.78 0.74
C TRP A 92 -5.68 4.21 1.46
N GLN A 93 -5.93 2.92 1.25
CA GLN A 93 -6.97 2.16 1.89
C GLN A 93 -6.34 1.00 2.65
N THR A 94 -6.76 0.78 3.89
CA THR A 94 -6.35 -0.39 4.66
C THR A 94 -7.04 -1.63 4.09
N ILE A 95 -6.25 -2.64 3.72
CA ILE A 95 -6.76 -3.94 3.30
C ILE A 95 -7.17 -4.75 4.53
N GLY A 96 -6.36 -4.71 5.60
CA GLY A 96 -6.65 -5.38 6.87
C GLY A 96 -5.40 -5.61 7.72
N LEU A 97 -5.61 -6.16 8.92
CA LEU A 97 -4.54 -6.60 9.80
C LEU A 97 -3.83 -7.83 9.22
N LYS A 98 -2.51 -7.89 9.36
CA LYS A 98 -1.69 -9.05 8.93
C LYS A 98 -2.15 -10.34 9.59
N SER A 99 -2.49 -10.30 10.88
CA SER A 99 -2.97 -11.47 11.62
C SER A 99 -4.31 -11.99 11.11
N GLU A 100 -5.23 -11.10 10.71
CA GLU A 100 -6.53 -11.47 10.15
C GLU A 100 -6.40 -12.05 8.74
N LEU A 101 -5.43 -11.55 7.98
CA LEU A 101 -5.18 -11.96 6.59
C LEU A 101 -4.25 -13.16 6.47
N ALA A 102 -3.52 -13.54 7.53
CA ALA A 102 -2.51 -14.59 7.51
C ALA A 102 -2.99 -15.89 6.87
N ARG A 103 -4.14 -16.43 7.31
CA ARG A 103 -4.70 -17.67 6.75
C ARG A 103 -4.99 -17.56 5.25
N ARG A 104 -5.43 -16.39 4.77
CA ARG A 104 -5.72 -16.15 3.35
C ARG A 104 -4.43 -16.08 2.52
N LEU A 105 -3.41 -15.40 3.05
CA LEU A 105 -2.09 -15.31 2.42
C LEU A 105 -1.35 -16.66 2.41
N ASP A 106 -1.50 -17.48 3.45
CA ASP A 106 -0.93 -18.82 3.50
C ASP A 106 -1.50 -19.71 2.38
N ALA A 107 -2.79 -19.60 2.11
CA ALA A 107 -3.47 -20.32 1.02
C ALA A 107 -3.16 -19.76 -0.38
N ALA A 108 -2.64 -18.53 -0.49
CA ALA A 108 -2.31 -17.94 -1.78
C ALA A 108 -1.10 -18.63 -2.42
N ALA A 109 -1.16 -18.81 -3.75
CA ALA A 109 -0.06 -19.38 -4.52
C ALA A 109 1.23 -18.55 -4.32
N ALA A 110 2.35 -19.23 -4.13
CA ALA A 110 3.64 -18.57 -4.01
C ALA A 110 4.08 -18.02 -5.37
N LEU A 111 4.55 -16.78 -5.37
CA LEU A 111 5.18 -16.20 -6.55
C LEU A 111 6.62 -16.72 -6.68
N PRO A 112 7.12 -16.90 -7.91
CA PRO A 112 8.43 -17.50 -8.16
C PRO A 112 9.61 -16.66 -7.62
N GLY A 113 9.38 -15.37 -7.34
CA GLY A 113 10.35 -14.51 -6.65
C GLY A 113 11.19 -13.65 -7.60
N PRO A 114 12.04 -12.77 -7.05
CA PRO A 114 12.90 -11.89 -7.84
C PRO A 114 13.86 -12.71 -8.72
N GLY A 115 14.06 -12.27 -9.97
CA GLY A 115 14.95 -12.92 -10.93
C GLY A 115 14.38 -14.16 -11.64
N ALA A 116 13.37 -14.84 -11.08
CA ALA A 116 12.74 -15.99 -11.73
C ALA A 116 11.87 -15.61 -12.93
N GLY A 117 11.23 -14.43 -12.87
CA GLY A 117 10.47 -13.86 -13.99
C GLY A 117 11.36 -13.40 -15.14
N ASP A 118 12.62 -13.07 -14.88
CA ASP A 118 13.56 -12.63 -15.92
C ASP A 118 13.97 -13.79 -16.82
N VAL A 119 14.01 -15.02 -16.30
CA VAL A 119 14.24 -16.23 -17.11
C VAL A 119 13.04 -16.51 -18.03
N VAL A 120 11.80 -16.38 -17.54
CA VAL A 120 10.59 -16.59 -18.39
C VAL A 120 10.43 -15.45 -19.40
N ALA A 121 10.68 -14.21 -19.01
CA ALA A 121 10.67 -13.05 -19.91
C ALA A 121 11.86 -13.04 -20.88
N ALA A 122 13.02 -13.61 -20.51
CA ALA A 122 14.15 -13.83 -21.39
C ALA A 122 13.86 -14.97 -22.38
N ILE A 123 13.31 -16.11 -21.95
CA ILE A 123 12.87 -17.20 -22.84
C ILE A 123 11.82 -16.69 -23.84
N ARG A 124 10.91 -15.80 -23.41
CA ARG A 124 9.91 -15.18 -24.30
C ARG A 124 10.54 -14.15 -25.26
N ARG A 125 11.53 -13.38 -24.81
CA ARG A 125 12.32 -12.47 -25.66
C ARG A 125 13.20 -13.21 -26.68
N ASP A 126 13.82 -14.31 -26.29
CA ASP A 126 14.62 -15.18 -27.16
C ASP A 126 13.74 -15.89 -28.21
N ALA A 127 12.45 -16.11 -27.90
CA ALA A 127 11.46 -16.59 -28.87
C ALA A 127 10.97 -15.50 -29.84
N ASP A 128 11.06 -14.21 -29.47
CA ASP A 128 10.41 -13.11 -30.20
C ASP A 128 11.36 -12.06 -30.83
N GLY A 129 12.69 -12.11 -30.65
CA GLY A 129 13.52 -11.01 -31.14
C GLY A 129 15.02 -11.27 -31.26
N ALA A 130 15.45 -11.58 -32.48
CA ALA A 130 16.81 -11.35 -32.94
C ALA A 130 17.12 -9.84 -33.11
N ALA A 131 18.40 -9.50 -32.90
CA ALA A 131 19.11 -8.27 -33.30
C ALA A 131 19.02 -7.06 -32.32
N THR A 132 20.11 -6.82 -31.57
CA THR A 132 21.13 -5.73 -31.75
C THR A 132 20.81 -4.48 -30.92
N ASP A 133 21.74 -3.77 -30.30
CA ASP A 133 23.17 -3.91 -30.02
C ASP A 133 23.47 -2.90 -28.89
N MET A 134 24.52 -3.13 -28.12
CA MET A 134 24.99 -2.25 -27.04
C MET A 134 25.72 -1.01 -27.57
N THR A 135 25.66 0.10 -26.83
CA THR A 135 26.80 1.05 -26.74
C THR A 135 26.74 1.79 -25.40
N PRO A 136 27.81 1.77 -24.57
CA PRO A 136 27.89 2.60 -23.36
C PRO A 136 28.61 3.93 -23.65
N ALA A 137 28.16 5.01 -23.02
CA ALA A 137 28.93 6.26 -22.95
C ALA A 137 29.08 6.71 -21.48
N ALA A 138 30.32 6.72 -21.01
CA ALA A 138 30.74 7.38 -19.78
C ALA A 138 30.88 8.89 -20.00
N VAL A 139 30.54 9.72 -19.00
CA VAL A 139 31.45 10.58 -18.21
C VAL A 139 30.70 11.65 -17.39
N SER A 140 31.28 11.99 -16.23
CA SER A 140 31.55 13.34 -15.70
C SER A 140 31.06 13.63 -14.28
N ALA A 141 32.04 13.80 -13.39
CA ALA A 141 31.91 14.33 -12.04
C ALA A 141 31.58 15.84 -12.07
N SER A 142 30.76 16.30 -11.12
CA SER A 142 30.40 17.73 -10.95
C SER A 142 30.83 18.24 -9.56
N PRO A 143 31.25 19.52 -9.43
CA PRO A 143 31.91 20.03 -8.23
C PRO A 143 30.93 20.49 -7.14
N ALA A 144 31.47 20.57 -5.92
CA ALA A 144 30.79 20.92 -4.67
C ALA A 144 30.06 22.27 -4.71
N GLN A 145 28.83 22.28 -4.18
CA GLN A 145 28.00 23.49 -4.00
C GLN A 145 28.02 23.97 -2.55
N THR A 146 28.17 25.28 -2.38
CA THR A 146 28.13 26.06 -1.14
C THR A 146 26.73 26.06 -0.50
N PRO A 147 26.58 26.18 0.85
CA PRO A 147 25.27 26.11 1.51
C PRO A 147 24.39 27.34 1.23
N ARG A 148 23.19 27.09 0.70
CA ARG A 148 22.10 28.05 0.53
C ARG A 148 21.29 28.17 1.84
N PRO A 149 20.79 29.36 2.24
CA PRO A 149 19.91 29.49 3.41
C PRO A 149 18.65 28.63 3.24
N ALA A 150 18.27 27.92 4.31
CA ALA A 150 17.21 26.90 4.30
C ALA A 150 15.89 27.47 3.78
N ALA A 151 15.46 27.02 2.60
CA ALA A 151 14.08 27.16 2.18
C ALA A 151 13.20 26.57 3.28
N SER A 152 12.25 27.34 3.80
CA SER A 152 11.26 26.85 4.75
C SER A 152 10.56 25.65 4.13
N ASP A 153 10.91 24.45 4.60
CA ASP A 153 10.46 23.17 4.04
C ASP A 153 9.00 23.02 4.42
N ARG A 154 8.09 23.52 3.57
CA ARG A 154 6.64 23.47 3.76
C ARG A 154 6.08 22.40 2.85
N ARG A 155 5.30 21.47 3.41
CA ARG A 155 4.83 20.26 2.74
C ARG A 155 3.37 19.97 3.10
N VAL A 156 2.81 18.90 2.53
CA VAL A 156 1.48 18.41 2.89
C VAL A 156 1.57 17.63 4.20
N CYS A 157 0.72 18.00 5.15
CA CYS A 157 0.45 17.29 6.38
C CYS A 157 -0.81 16.44 6.21
N SER A 158 -0.75 15.15 6.49
CA SER A 158 -1.92 14.26 6.52
C SER A 158 -2.20 13.92 7.98
N VAL A 159 -3.31 14.40 8.55
CA VAL A 159 -3.71 14.12 9.94
C VAL A 159 -4.81 13.07 9.93
N ARG A 160 -4.68 12.02 10.73
CA ARG A 160 -5.73 11.01 10.88
C ARG A 160 -6.95 11.63 11.58
N GLN A 161 -8.12 11.43 10.98
CA GLN A 161 -9.43 11.86 11.47
C GLN A 161 -10.43 10.69 11.37
N GLY A 162 -10.63 9.97 12.48
CA GLY A 162 -11.36 8.72 12.58
C GLY A 162 -10.73 7.62 11.71
N LYS A 163 -11.45 7.27 10.63
CA LYS A 163 -11.00 6.28 9.63
C LYS A 163 -10.35 6.93 8.41
N ASP A 164 -10.39 8.26 8.30
CA ASP A 164 -9.93 9.01 7.14
C ASP A 164 -8.65 9.80 7.45
N TRP A 165 -8.01 10.31 6.39
CA TRP A 165 -6.83 11.18 6.50
C TRP A 165 -7.15 12.56 5.91
N LYS A 166 -7.13 13.58 6.76
CA LYS A 166 -7.30 14.98 6.35
C LYS A 166 -5.96 15.55 5.87
N ARG A 167 -5.90 16.00 4.62
CA ARG A 167 -4.72 16.63 4.03
C ARG A 167 -4.76 18.15 4.21
N ILE A 168 -3.71 18.71 4.80
CA ILE A 168 -3.52 20.15 5.02
C ILE A 168 -2.23 20.56 4.30
N PRO A 169 -2.31 21.34 3.20
CA PRO A 169 -1.14 21.68 2.41
C PRO A 169 -0.30 22.78 3.05
N ASN A 170 0.96 22.88 2.60
CA ASN A 170 1.85 24.00 2.87
C ASN A 170 2.07 24.27 4.37
N LEU A 171 2.38 23.24 5.16
CA LEU A 171 2.75 23.35 6.57
C LEU A 171 4.23 22.98 6.80
N THR A 172 4.90 23.60 7.76
CA THR A 172 6.14 23.05 8.34
C THR A 172 5.83 21.82 9.19
N LEU A 173 6.86 21.08 9.60
CA LEU A 173 6.72 19.94 10.49
C LEU A 173 6.08 20.32 11.83
N GLU A 174 6.52 21.44 12.40
CA GLU A 174 6.01 21.98 13.67
C GLU A 174 4.55 22.40 13.54
N GLU A 175 4.19 23.06 12.44
CA GLU A 175 2.79 23.42 12.16
C GLU A 175 1.91 22.16 12.00
N CYS A 176 2.42 21.12 11.33
CA CYS A 176 1.71 19.83 11.23
C CYS A 176 1.53 19.15 12.60
N ALA A 177 2.52 19.23 13.48
CA ALA A 177 2.44 18.73 14.85
C ALA A 177 1.39 19.48 15.69
N VAL A 178 1.25 20.80 15.49
CA VAL A 178 0.19 21.61 16.11
C VAL A 178 -1.19 21.22 15.58
N GLU A 179 -1.33 20.98 14.27
CA GLU A 179 -2.59 20.52 13.69
C GLU A 179 -2.98 19.11 14.14
N LEU A 180 -2.00 18.22 14.32
CA LEU A 180 -2.21 16.91 14.94
C LEU A 180 -2.72 17.04 16.38
N ASP A 181 -2.12 17.92 17.18
CA ASP A 181 -2.55 18.16 18.56
C ASP A 181 -4.01 18.66 18.62
N ARG A 182 -4.34 19.64 17.77
CA ARG A 182 -5.67 20.24 17.68
C ARG A 182 -6.71 19.34 17.01
N SER A 183 -6.32 18.19 16.47
CA SER A 183 -7.27 17.33 15.76
C SER A 183 -8.39 16.90 16.72
N PRO A 184 -9.65 16.87 16.27
CA PRO A 184 -10.80 16.56 17.12
C PRO A 184 -10.88 15.08 17.52
N ASP A 185 -10.04 14.24 16.92
CA ASP A 185 -10.02 12.80 17.19
C ASP A 185 -9.68 12.49 18.63
N ASP A 186 -10.29 11.43 19.16
CA ASP A 186 -9.83 10.81 20.37
C ASP A 186 -8.51 10.07 20.14
N TYR A 187 -7.76 9.88 21.22
CA TYR A 187 -6.61 8.98 21.20
C TYR A 187 -7.08 7.55 20.93
N ASP A 188 -6.32 6.80 20.14
CA ASP A 188 -6.60 5.40 19.89
C ASP A 188 -6.44 4.53 21.16
N SER A 189 -6.61 3.21 21.03
CA SER A 189 -6.43 2.27 22.13
C SER A 189 -5.03 2.26 22.76
N ASN A 190 -4.03 2.80 22.06
CA ASN A 190 -2.66 2.94 22.53
C ASN A 190 -2.38 4.32 23.14
N GLY A 191 -3.36 5.23 23.14
CA GLY A 191 -3.22 6.57 23.68
C GLY A 191 -2.57 7.56 22.71
N PHE A 192 -2.64 7.33 21.39
CA PHE A 192 -2.02 8.18 20.38
C PHE A 192 -2.99 8.68 19.30
N LYS A 193 -2.67 9.86 18.75
CA LYS A 193 -3.15 10.36 17.46
C LYS A 193 -1.99 10.37 16.47
N TYR A 194 -2.29 10.30 15.18
CA TYR A 194 -1.27 10.17 14.14
C TYR A 194 -1.38 11.24 13.05
N ALA A 195 -0.24 11.75 12.61
CA ALA A 195 -0.12 12.51 11.38
C ALA A 195 1.11 12.05 10.58
N TYR A 196 1.14 12.41 9.32
CA TYR A 196 2.25 12.17 8.41
C TYR A 196 2.63 13.47 7.70
N TRP A 197 3.89 13.81 7.75
CA TRP A 197 4.44 15.02 7.14
C TRP A 197 5.62 14.65 6.27
N SER A 198 5.41 14.53 4.95
CA SER A 198 6.48 14.36 3.95
C SER A 198 7.60 13.36 4.29
N GLY A 199 7.26 12.17 4.79
CA GLY A 199 8.25 11.16 5.20
C GLY A 199 8.47 11.06 6.71
N VAL A 200 7.91 11.99 7.49
CA VAL A 200 8.01 12.02 8.95
C VAL A 200 6.68 11.62 9.58
N PHE A 201 6.69 10.56 10.39
CA PHE A 201 5.57 10.19 11.23
C PHE A 201 5.50 11.09 12.44
N LEU A 202 4.29 11.53 12.77
CA LEU A 202 3.99 12.24 13.99
C LEU A 202 3.02 11.38 14.81
N ALA A 203 3.34 11.21 16.09
CA ALA A 203 2.46 10.59 17.06
C ALA A 203 2.29 11.56 18.22
N ALA A 204 1.04 11.83 18.61
CA ALA A 204 0.74 12.72 19.73
C ALA A 204 0.02 11.93 20.82
N ASN A 205 0.49 12.01 22.06
CA ASN A 205 -0.25 11.53 23.23
C ASN A 205 -0.77 12.72 24.06
N ARG A 206 -1.22 12.48 25.29
CA ARG A 206 -1.75 13.54 26.17
C ARG A 206 -0.72 14.59 26.60
N GLN A 207 0.57 14.28 26.53
CA GLN A 207 1.64 15.09 27.11
C GLN A 207 2.60 15.65 26.04
N ASP A 208 2.84 14.90 24.98
CA ASP A 208 3.92 15.15 24.03
C ASP A 208 3.47 14.91 22.59
N VAL A 209 4.18 15.56 21.66
CA VAL A 209 4.19 15.17 20.25
C VAL A 209 5.57 14.66 19.88
N PHE A 210 5.60 13.48 19.27
CA PHE A 210 6.81 12.81 18.81
C PHE A 210 6.84 12.83 17.29
N LYS A 211 8.05 12.93 16.73
CA LYS A 211 8.35 12.69 15.32
C LYS A 211 9.22 11.48 15.18
N SER A 212 9.11 10.80 14.06
CA SER A 212 10.11 9.85 13.61
C SER A 212 10.23 9.91 12.10
N ALA A 213 11.46 9.85 11.59
CA ALA A 213 11.70 9.56 10.17
C ALA A 213 11.49 8.06 9.87
N GLY A 214 11.23 7.24 10.90
CA GLY A 214 10.98 5.80 10.83
C GLY A 214 10.10 5.27 11.94
N THR A 215 10.32 4.03 12.39
CA THR A 215 9.45 3.37 13.38
C THR A 215 10.08 3.15 14.76
N ASP A 216 11.39 3.30 14.87
CA ASP A 216 12.19 2.97 16.05
C ASP A 216 12.84 4.19 16.72
N ASN A 217 13.00 5.30 15.99
CA ASN A 217 13.67 6.50 16.47
C ASN A 217 12.67 7.65 16.69
N TRP A 218 11.95 7.58 17.81
CA TRP A 218 10.99 8.62 18.18
C TRP A 218 11.69 9.76 18.94
N GLN A 219 11.63 10.95 18.35
CA GLN A 219 12.15 12.18 18.93
C GLN A 219 11.00 13.08 19.35
N ARG A 220 11.07 13.66 20.55
CA ARG A 220 10.08 14.64 20.98
C ARG A 220 10.19 15.91 20.13
N VAL A 221 9.09 16.36 19.53
CA VAL A 221 9.00 17.62 18.77
C VAL A 221 8.77 18.77 19.74
N PHE A 222 7.78 18.63 20.62
CA PHE A 222 7.57 19.55 21.74
C PHE A 222 6.71 18.90 22.84
N GLN A 223 6.84 19.43 24.05
CA GLN A 223 6.04 19.08 25.21
C GLN A 223 4.84 20.02 25.31
N ARG A 224 3.65 19.50 25.57
CA ARG A 224 2.48 20.32 25.85
C ARG A 224 2.67 20.96 27.23
N ILE A 225 2.51 22.27 27.30
CA ILE A 225 2.31 22.93 28.60
C ILE A 225 0.91 22.48 29.08
N PRO A 226 0.78 21.85 30.25
CA PRO A 226 -0.53 21.48 30.78
C PRO A 226 -1.42 22.72 30.83
N ARG A 227 -2.61 22.65 30.21
CA ARG A 227 -3.65 23.67 30.37
C ARG A 227 -4.46 23.40 31.64
#